data_AF-A0A3B4GNY1-F1
#
_entry.id   AF-A0A3B4GNY1-F1
#
_cell.length_a   1.000
_cell.length_b   1.000
_cell.length_c   1.000
_cell.angle_alpha   90.00
_cell.angle_beta   90.00
_cell.angle_gamma   90.00
#
_symmetry.space_group_name_H-M   'P 1'
#
loop_
_entity.id
_entity.type
_entity.pdbx_description
1 polymer ?
#
loop_
_entity_poly.entity_id
_entity_poly.type
_entity_poly.pdbx_seq_one_letter_code
_entity_poly.pdbx_strand_id
1 'polypeptide(L)'
;MAKDGEKSDWKEFLWNPRTREFLGRTASSWGLIFLFYLIFYTCLAGMFALTMYVMLQTLDEHRPTWQDRLSTPGLVIRPRADDTFEIVYTKEDTESWDLYAQTLDKFLQPYNDSLQAQKNHECAPDKYFIQEDSGEVKNNPKRSCQFNRTVLQSCSGIDDRYYGYREGQPCIIIKLNRVIGLLPGKDNQAPYVTCAAKKDDADKIGELIYFPPNGTINPMYFPYYGKKAQVNYSQPLVAVKFLNITHNEDVNIECKINAENIPVGGERDKFAGRVSFKLRINSKN
;
A
#
# COMPACT_ATOMS: atom_id res chain seq x y z
N MET A 1 2.19 21.49 62.78
CA MET A 1 0.76 21.15 62.69
C MET A 1 0.11 21.91 61.53
N ALA A 2 0.47 21.61 60.28
CA ALA A 2 -0.08 22.30 59.09
C ALA A 2 -0.40 21.36 57.91
N LYS A 3 -0.29 20.04 58.09
CA LYS A 3 -0.55 19.04 57.02
C LYS A 3 -2.01 18.52 56.99
N ASP A 4 -2.77 18.77 58.05
CA ASP A 4 -4.15 18.27 58.17
C ASP A 4 -5.20 19.28 57.68
N GLY A 5 -4.86 20.58 57.66
CA GLY A 5 -5.74 21.63 57.12
C GLY A 5 -5.95 21.53 55.62
N GLU A 6 -4.88 21.39 54.83
CA GLU A 6 -4.98 21.24 53.36
C GLU A 6 -5.70 19.94 52.94
N LYS A 7 -5.50 18.85 53.70
CA LYS A 7 -6.18 17.57 53.43
C LYS A 7 -7.67 17.61 53.77
N SER A 8 -8.08 18.42 54.75
CA SER A 8 -9.48 18.62 55.10
C SER A 8 -10.18 19.43 54.00
N ASP A 9 -9.53 20.50 53.54
CA ASP A 9 -10.07 21.40 52.52
C ASP A 9 -10.25 20.69 51.16
N TRP A 10 -9.29 19.86 50.75
CA TRP A 10 -9.41 19.04 49.54
C TRP A 10 -10.52 17.98 49.62
N LYS A 11 -10.73 17.39 50.80
CA LYS A 11 -11.79 16.39 51.03
C LYS A 11 -13.17 17.04 51.08
N GLU A 12 -13.28 18.22 51.70
CA GLU A 12 -14.51 19.01 51.75
C GLU A 12 -14.87 19.59 50.38
N PHE A 13 -13.88 19.98 49.57
CA PHE A 13 -14.07 20.39 48.18
C PHE A 13 -14.63 19.25 47.31
N LEU A 14 -14.12 18.02 47.49
CA LEU A 14 -14.60 16.86 46.75
C LEU A 14 -16.01 16.44 47.19
N TRP A 15 -16.23 16.33 48.51
CA TRP A 15 -17.51 15.94 49.09
C TRP A 15 -17.77 16.65 50.41
N ASN A 16 -18.84 17.44 50.46
CA ASN A 16 -19.31 18.07 51.68
C ASN A 16 -20.46 17.25 52.30
N PRO A 17 -20.22 16.47 53.38
CA PRO A 17 -21.25 15.63 53.99
C PRO A 17 -22.36 16.44 54.69
N ARG A 18 -22.13 17.72 55.01
CA ARG A 18 -23.12 18.59 55.70
C ARG A 18 -24.17 19.13 54.74
N THR A 19 -23.76 19.57 53.56
CA THR A 19 -24.65 20.11 52.51
C THR A 19 -25.04 19.08 51.45
N ARG A 20 -24.41 17.88 51.48
CA ARG A 20 -24.54 16.81 50.46
C ARG A 20 -24.20 17.31 49.06
N GLU A 21 -23.12 18.09 48.97
CA GLU A 21 -22.60 18.64 47.72
C GLU A 21 -21.35 17.89 47.27
N PHE A 22 -21.27 17.61 45.97
CA PHE A 22 -20.11 17.01 45.32
C PHE A 22 -19.49 18.05 44.39
N LEU A 23 -18.19 18.34 44.54
CA LEU A 23 -17.47 19.38 43.78
C LEU A 23 -18.24 20.73 43.75
N GLY A 24 -18.79 21.13 44.89
CA GLY A 24 -19.51 22.40 45.05
C GLY A 24 -20.92 22.47 44.45
N ARG A 25 -21.55 21.34 44.08
CA ARG A 25 -22.95 21.31 43.62
C ARG A 25 -23.75 20.16 44.25
N THR A 26 -25.04 20.38 44.47
CA THR A 26 -25.97 19.34 44.95
C THR A 26 -26.22 18.28 43.88
N ALA A 27 -26.58 17.06 44.31
CA ALA A 27 -26.90 15.95 43.39
C ALA A 27 -28.02 16.30 42.39
N SER A 28 -28.99 17.13 42.79
CA SER A 28 -30.06 17.63 41.91
C SER A 28 -29.51 18.55 40.81
N SER A 29 -28.59 19.46 41.14
CA SER A 29 -27.92 20.32 40.16
C SER A 29 -27.05 19.50 39.19
N TRP A 30 -26.29 18.53 39.70
CA TRP A 30 -25.56 17.59 38.86
C TRP A 30 -26.47 16.82 37.90
N GLY A 31 -27.59 16.27 38.38
CA GLY A 31 -28.58 15.59 37.55
C GLY A 31 -29.13 16.47 36.43
N LEU A 32 -29.46 17.73 36.72
CA LEU A 32 -29.92 18.70 35.71
C LEU A 32 -28.84 19.04 34.68
N ILE A 33 -27.58 19.20 35.10
CA ILE A 33 -26.45 19.45 34.20
C ILE A 33 -26.21 18.23 33.29
N PHE A 34 -26.20 17.03 33.87
CA PHE A 34 -26.05 15.79 33.10
C PHE A 34 -27.18 15.60 32.10
N LEU A 35 -28.44 15.84 32.51
CA LEU A 35 -29.58 15.76 31.61
C LEU A 35 -29.48 16.79 30.47
N PHE A 36 -29.11 18.04 30.80
CA PHE A 36 -28.88 19.07 29.79
C PHE A 36 -27.81 18.64 28.78
N TYR A 37 -26.64 18.20 29.24
CA TYR A 37 -25.56 17.77 28.35
C TYR A 37 -25.93 16.51 27.58
N LEU A 38 -26.69 15.58 28.16
CA LEU A 38 -27.17 14.38 27.47
C LEU A 38 -28.07 14.78 26.29
N ILE A 39 -29.05 15.64 26.50
CA ILE A 39 -29.94 16.11 25.44
C ILE A 39 -29.15 16.93 24.41
N PHE A 40 -28.34 17.87 24.88
CA PHE A 40 -27.54 18.74 24.02
C PHE A 40 -26.61 17.95 23.10
N TYR A 41 -25.82 17.01 23.65
CA TYR A 41 -24.92 16.19 22.84
C TYR A 41 -25.67 15.19 21.96
N THR A 42 -26.85 14.72 22.36
CA THR A 42 -27.70 13.87 21.49
C THR A 42 -28.18 14.65 20.27
N CYS A 43 -28.67 15.89 20.47
CA CYS A 43 -29.08 16.76 19.37
C CYS A 43 -27.89 17.13 18.47
N LEU A 44 -26.73 17.44 19.07
CA LEU A 44 -25.52 17.79 18.33
C LEU A 44 -24.99 16.60 17.51
N ALA A 45 -24.97 15.40 18.08
CA ALA A 45 -24.61 14.17 17.38
C ALA A 45 -25.60 13.85 16.25
N GLY A 46 -26.90 14.07 16.48
CA GLY A 46 -27.94 13.91 15.46
C GLY A 46 -27.76 14.87 14.28
N MET A 47 -27.46 16.15 14.55
CA MET A 47 -27.17 17.13 13.50
C MET A 47 -25.91 16.76 12.71
N PHE A 48 -24.84 16.31 13.38
CA PHE A 48 -23.64 15.82 12.72
C PHE A 48 -23.89 14.56 11.87
N ALA A 49 -24.66 13.61 12.38
CA ALA A 49 -25.02 12.40 11.64
C ALA A 49 -25.86 12.73 10.39
N LEU A 50 -26.79 13.69 10.49
CA LEU A 50 -27.60 14.15 9.36
C LEU A 50 -26.73 14.82 8.29
N THR A 51 -25.82 15.72 8.68
CA THR A 51 -24.95 16.40 7.71
C THR A 51 -23.99 15.41 7.04
N MET A 52 -23.45 14.45 7.79
CA MET A 52 -22.65 13.35 7.26
C MET A 52 -23.46 12.46 6.30
N TYR A 53 -24.71 12.12 6.64
CA TYR A 53 -25.58 11.33 5.78
C TYR A 53 -25.86 12.02 4.45
N VAL A 54 -26.22 13.31 4.47
CA VAL A 54 -26.45 14.10 3.24
C VAL A 54 -25.18 14.15 2.38
N MET A 55 -24.00 14.35 2.99
CA MET A 55 -22.73 14.32 2.26
C MET A 55 -22.52 12.97 1.57
N LEU A 56 -22.74 11.85 2.26
CA LEU A 56 -22.58 10.50 1.70
C LEU A 56 -23.52 10.21 0.52
N GLN A 57 -24.71 10.82 0.48
CA GLN A 57 -25.63 10.69 -0.67
C GLN A 57 -25.12 11.38 -1.95
N THR A 58 -24.17 12.31 -1.83
CA THR A 58 -23.60 13.01 -3.00
C THR A 58 -22.39 12.29 -3.61
N LEU A 59 -21.92 11.21 -2.97
CA LEU A 59 -20.73 10.48 -3.39
C LEU A 59 -21.09 9.26 -4.25
N ASP A 60 -20.34 9.05 -5.33
CA ASP A 60 -20.42 7.81 -6.11
C ASP A 60 -19.64 6.71 -5.38
N GLU A 61 -20.28 5.56 -5.20
CA GLU A 61 -19.71 4.42 -4.50
C GLU A 61 -18.53 3.76 -5.27
N HIS A 62 -18.47 3.92 -6.59
CA HIS A 62 -17.53 3.21 -7.46
C HIS A 62 -16.31 4.05 -7.85
N ARG A 63 -16.41 5.38 -7.79
CA ARG A 63 -15.33 6.30 -8.18
C ARG A 63 -15.23 7.47 -7.22
N PRO A 64 -14.01 7.88 -6.81
CA PRO A 64 -13.84 9.10 -6.03
C PRO A 64 -14.18 10.32 -6.86
N THR A 65 -14.71 11.36 -6.21
CA THR A 65 -15.08 12.64 -6.84
C THR A 65 -13.85 13.42 -7.32
N TRP A 66 -12.76 13.37 -6.55
CA TRP A 66 -11.51 14.10 -6.81
C TRP A 66 -10.32 13.14 -6.82
N GLN A 67 -9.44 13.28 -7.81
CA GLN A 67 -8.21 12.45 -7.98
C GLN A 67 -6.96 13.30 -8.28
N ASP A 68 -7.03 14.61 -8.07
CA ASP A 68 -5.95 15.58 -8.30
C ASP A 68 -4.66 15.25 -7.53
N ARG A 69 -4.79 14.64 -6.34
CA ARG A 69 -3.67 14.22 -5.50
C ARG A 69 -3.02 12.89 -5.90
N LEU A 70 -3.56 12.21 -6.92
CA LEU A 70 -3.12 10.88 -7.37
C LEU A 70 -2.60 10.89 -8.82
N SER A 71 -2.20 12.05 -9.34
CA SER A 71 -1.73 12.22 -10.72
C SER A 71 -0.54 11.34 -11.08
N THR A 72 0.35 11.07 -10.11
CA THR A 72 1.50 10.19 -10.28
C THR A 72 1.32 8.98 -9.37
N PRO A 73 1.05 7.76 -9.92
CA PRO A 73 0.97 6.57 -9.09
C PRO A 73 2.33 6.28 -8.46
N GLY A 74 2.31 5.94 -7.17
CA GLY A 74 3.53 5.54 -6.47
C GLY A 74 3.99 4.12 -6.82
N LEU A 75 5.26 3.82 -6.57
CA LEU A 75 5.80 2.47 -6.62
C LEU A 75 6.05 1.93 -5.21
N VAL A 76 5.82 0.64 -5.02
CA VAL A 76 6.14 -0.07 -3.77
C VAL A 76 6.90 -1.37 -4.08
N ILE A 77 7.80 -1.75 -3.19
CA ILE A 77 8.56 -3.00 -3.30
C ILE A 77 8.00 -4.08 -2.35
N ARG A 78 8.28 -5.33 -2.69
CA ARG A 78 8.13 -6.52 -1.86
C ARG A 78 9.39 -7.39 -2.00
N PRO A 79 9.88 -8.01 -0.93
CA PRO A 79 9.31 -8.03 0.42
C PRO A 79 9.57 -6.73 1.19
N ARG A 80 8.80 -6.52 2.26
CA ARG A 80 8.99 -5.42 3.21
C ARG A 80 9.19 -6.06 4.58
N ALA A 81 10.42 -6.04 5.10
CA ALA A 81 10.70 -6.58 6.44
C ALA A 81 10.08 -5.70 7.52
N ASP A 82 10.32 -4.38 7.45
CA ASP A 82 9.87 -3.39 8.44
C ASP A 82 9.30 -2.13 7.78
N ASP A 83 9.05 -1.07 8.56
CA ASP A 83 8.64 0.23 8.03
C ASP A 83 9.75 0.96 7.26
N THR A 84 10.98 0.49 7.39
CA THR A 84 12.15 0.93 6.63
C THR A 84 12.23 0.19 5.29
N PHE A 85 12.43 0.93 4.20
CA PHE A 85 12.67 0.36 2.87
C PHE A 85 14.10 -0.16 2.76
N GLU A 86 14.46 -1.10 3.63
CA GLU A 86 15.79 -1.69 3.73
C GLU A 86 15.66 -3.22 3.74
N ILE A 87 16.46 -3.89 2.91
CA ILE A 87 16.57 -5.34 2.84
C ILE A 87 18.00 -5.68 3.22
N VAL A 88 18.17 -6.19 4.42
CA VAL A 88 19.47 -6.60 4.96
C VAL A 88 19.37 -8.06 5.34
N TYR A 89 20.26 -8.88 4.79
CA TYR A 89 20.37 -10.28 5.16
C TYR A 89 21.80 -10.79 4.99
N THR A 90 22.08 -11.94 5.59
CA THR A 90 23.37 -12.61 5.51
C THR A 90 23.21 -13.88 4.71
N LYS A 91 24.00 -14.07 3.65
CA LYS A 91 23.87 -15.18 2.71
C LYS A 91 24.00 -16.55 3.40
N GLU A 92 24.91 -16.66 4.36
CA GLU A 92 25.17 -17.90 5.09
C GLU A 92 24.15 -18.19 6.19
N ASP A 93 23.40 -17.18 6.63
CA ASP A 93 22.42 -17.30 7.71
C ASP A 93 21.02 -17.47 7.14
N THR A 94 20.50 -18.70 7.20
CA THR A 94 19.21 -19.06 6.63
C THR A 94 18.04 -18.33 7.30
N GLU A 95 18.13 -18.06 8.61
CA GLU A 95 17.05 -17.38 9.34
C GLU A 95 16.91 -15.92 8.89
N SER A 96 18.02 -15.30 8.51
CA SER A 96 18.04 -13.89 8.10
C SER A 96 17.23 -13.61 6.84
N TRP A 97 17.15 -14.57 5.91
CA TRP A 97 16.43 -14.40 4.65
C TRP A 97 15.12 -15.17 4.52
N ASP A 98 14.89 -16.16 5.39
CA ASP A 98 13.67 -16.97 5.38
C ASP A 98 12.40 -16.10 5.56
N LEU A 99 12.47 -15.07 6.41
CA LEU A 99 11.38 -14.09 6.59
C LEU A 99 10.99 -13.41 5.26
N TYR A 100 11.98 -13.02 4.44
CA TYR A 100 11.74 -12.38 3.15
C TYR A 100 11.09 -13.35 2.15
N ALA A 101 11.59 -14.58 2.09
CA ALA A 101 11.05 -15.63 1.22
C ALA A 101 9.61 -15.99 1.60
N GLN A 102 9.31 -16.19 2.89
CA GLN A 102 7.95 -16.46 3.37
C GLN A 102 7.00 -15.30 3.09
N THR A 103 7.47 -14.05 3.27
CA THR A 103 6.68 -12.85 2.97
C THR A 103 6.35 -12.75 1.47
N LEU A 104 7.31 -13.08 0.59
CA LEU A 104 7.10 -13.14 -0.85
C LEU A 104 6.11 -14.23 -1.23
N ASP A 105 6.25 -15.44 -0.69
CA ASP A 105 5.33 -16.54 -1.00
C ASP A 105 3.90 -16.22 -0.56
N LYS A 106 3.71 -15.75 0.69
CA LYS A 106 2.41 -15.30 1.19
C LYS A 106 1.82 -14.19 0.34
N PHE A 107 2.64 -13.27 -0.15
CA PHE A 107 2.21 -12.20 -1.05
C PHE A 107 1.78 -12.72 -2.43
N LEU A 108 2.45 -13.73 -2.96
CA LEU A 108 2.19 -14.31 -4.28
C LEU A 108 1.09 -15.37 -4.30
N GLN A 109 0.65 -15.90 -3.15
CA GLN A 109 -0.44 -16.89 -3.07
C GLN A 109 -1.69 -16.54 -3.89
N PRO A 110 -2.22 -15.28 -3.88
CA PRO A 110 -3.38 -14.93 -4.69
C PRO A 110 -3.14 -14.99 -6.20
N TYR A 111 -1.88 -14.93 -6.64
CA TYR A 111 -1.48 -14.94 -8.06
C TYR A 111 -1.24 -16.35 -8.62
N ASN A 112 -1.43 -17.40 -7.81
CA ASN A 112 -1.33 -18.77 -8.31
C ASN A 112 -2.27 -18.99 -9.51
N ASP A 113 -1.72 -19.58 -10.57
CA ASP A 113 -2.38 -19.70 -11.89
C ASP A 113 -3.75 -20.38 -11.80
N SER A 114 -3.91 -21.39 -10.94
CA SER A 114 -5.18 -22.07 -10.71
C SER A 114 -6.26 -21.15 -10.10
N LEU A 115 -5.88 -20.28 -9.15
CA LEU A 115 -6.80 -19.31 -8.54
C LEU A 115 -7.12 -18.18 -9.50
N GLN A 116 -6.14 -17.75 -10.30
CA GLN A 116 -6.35 -16.73 -11.33
C GLN A 116 -7.31 -17.23 -12.41
N ALA A 117 -7.13 -18.46 -12.90
CA ALA A 117 -8.04 -19.08 -13.87
C ALA A 117 -9.48 -19.19 -13.36
N GLN A 118 -9.69 -19.40 -12.06
CA GLN A 118 -11.02 -19.47 -11.45
C GLN A 118 -11.67 -18.10 -11.23
N LYS A 119 -10.88 -17.09 -10.85
CA LYS A 119 -11.41 -15.78 -10.40
C LYS A 119 -11.43 -14.70 -11.48
N ASN A 120 -10.53 -14.81 -12.47
CA ASN A 120 -10.22 -13.76 -13.42
C ASN A 120 -10.33 -14.27 -14.87
N HIS A 121 -10.40 -13.33 -15.81
CA HIS A 121 -10.58 -13.59 -17.23
C HIS A 121 -9.25 -13.50 -17.98
N GLU A 122 -9.10 -14.31 -19.02
CA GLU A 122 -7.95 -14.23 -19.94
C GLU A 122 -8.14 -13.04 -20.88
N CYS A 123 -7.30 -12.01 -20.74
CA CYS A 123 -7.42 -10.76 -21.49
C CYS A 123 -6.55 -10.77 -22.74
N ALA A 124 -6.96 -10.00 -23.76
CA ALA A 124 -6.13 -9.78 -24.93
C ALA A 124 -4.91 -8.92 -24.56
N PRO A 125 -3.68 -9.35 -24.86
CA PRO A 125 -2.48 -8.58 -24.55
C PRO A 125 -2.39 -7.29 -25.39
N ASP A 126 -1.63 -6.33 -24.88
CA ASP A 126 -1.18 -5.10 -25.57
C ASP A 126 -2.30 -4.12 -25.93
N LYS A 127 -3.47 -4.29 -25.31
CA LYS A 127 -4.61 -3.36 -25.44
C LYS A 127 -5.20 -3.10 -24.07
N TYR A 128 -5.64 -1.87 -23.83
CA TYR A 128 -6.39 -1.56 -22.62
C TYR A 128 -7.68 -2.38 -22.51
N PHE A 129 -7.95 -2.93 -21.34
CA PHE A 129 -9.16 -3.71 -21.07
C PHE A 129 -10.33 -2.80 -20.66
N ILE A 130 -10.74 -1.98 -21.62
CA ILE A 130 -11.84 -1.03 -21.44
C ILE A 130 -13.17 -1.78 -21.46
N GLN A 131 -13.91 -1.68 -20.36
CA GLN A 131 -15.27 -2.19 -20.20
C GLN A 131 -16.24 -1.02 -20.12
N GLU A 132 -16.86 -0.71 -21.25
CA GLU A 132 -17.86 0.34 -21.36
C GLU A 132 -19.14 0.00 -20.58
N ASP A 133 -19.82 1.06 -20.14
CA ASP A 133 -21.13 0.97 -19.53
C ASP A 133 -22.20 1.09 -20.64
N SER A 134 -23.31 0.37 -20.50
CA SER A 134 -24.38 0.38 -21.50
C SER A 134 -25.33 1.55 -21.23
N GLY A 135 -24.90 2.76 -21.60
CA GLY A 135 -25.65 3.99 -21.37
C GLY A 135 -25.82 4.27 -19.88
N GLU A 136 -27.06 4.20 -19.39
CA GLU A 136 -27.38 4.41 -17.96
C GLU A 136 -27.07 3.20 -17.08
N VAL A 137 -26.86 2.02 -17.67
CA VAL A 137 -26.59 0.78 -16.92
C VAL A 137 -25.08 0.61 -16.74
N LYS A 138 -24.62 0.80 -15.50
CA LYS A 138 -23.23 0.53 -15.11
C LYS A 138 -22.94 -0.97 -15.23
N ASN A 139 -21.88 -1.33 -15.95
CA ASN A 139 -21.44 -2.72 -16.08
C ASN A 139 -20.67 -3.12 -14.81
N ASN A 140 -21.39 -3.58 -13.79
CA ASN A 140 -20.84 -4.04 -12.51
C ASN A 140 -21.35 -5.46 -12.19
N PRO A 141 -20.49 -6.40 -11.74
CA PRO A 141 -19.05 -6.26 -11.55
C PRO A 141 -18.29 -6.32 -12.89
N LYS A 142 -17.24 -5.51 -13.00
CA LYS A 142 -16.30 -5.55 -14.12
C LYS A 142 -15.35 -6.74 -13.96
N ARG A 143 -15.01 -7.35 -15.08
CA ARG A 143 -14.04 -8.46 -15.13
C ARG A 143 -12.63 -7.94 -14.87
N SER A 144 -11.77 -8.81 -14.37
CA SER A 144 -10.35 -8.53 -14.11
C SER A 144 -9.48 -9.49 -14.91
N CYS A 145 -8.31 -9.04 -15.34
CA CYS A 145 -7.38 -9.86 -16.10
C CYS A 145 -6.57 -10.78 -15.18
N GLN A 146 -6.29 -11.99 -15.66
CA GLN A 146 -5.42 -12.94 -14.99
C GLN A 146 -3.98 -12.42 -14.99
N PHE A 147 -3.32 -12.45 -13.83
CA PHE A 147 -1.87 -12.31 -13.73
C PHE A 147 -1.30 -13.60 -13.14
N ASN A 148 -0.73 -14.43 -14.01
CA ASN A 148 -0.18 -15.72 -13.61
C ASN A 148 1.17 -15.56 -12.93
N ARG A 149 1.38 -16.30 -11.84
CA ARG A 149 2.62 -16.31 -11.07
C ARG A 149 3.81 -16.77 -11.91
N THR A 150 3.58 -17.64 -12.89
CA THR A 150 4.56 -18.13 -13.87
C THR A 150 5.21 -17.01 -14.70
N VAL A 151 4.54 -15.87 -14.87
CA VAL A 151 5.09 -14.70 -15.58
C VAL A 151 6.35 -14.14 -14.91
N LEU A 152 6.49 -14.33 -13.59
CA LEU A 152 7.67 -13.90 -12.82
C LEU A 152 8.88 -14.84 -12.96
N GLN A 153 8.75 -15.94 -13.72
CA GLN A 153 9.82 -16.90 -14.03
C GLN A 153 10.62 -17.31 -12.77
N SER A 154 11.94 -17.11 -12.73
CA SER A 154 12.78 -17.52 -11.60
C SER A 154 12.42 -16.83 -10.28
N CYS A 155 11.74 -15.68 -10.34
CA CYS A 155 11.26 -14.95 -9.15
C CYS A 155 9.83 -15.33 -8.76
N SER A 156 9.25 -16.36 -9.38
CA SER A 156 7.91 -16.83 -9.06
C SER A 156 7.86 -17.58 -7.73
N GLY A 157 8.92 -18.24 -7.29
CA GLY A 157 8.86 -19.15 -6.14
C GLY A 157 8.45 -20.59 -6.48
N ILE A 158 8.22 -20.89 -7.77
CA ILE A 158 7.83 -22.23 -8.26
C ILE A 158 9.09 -23.11 -8.40
N ASP A 159 10.09 -22.62 -9.14
CA ASP A 159 11.36 -23.32 -9.33
C ASP A 159 12.30 -23.15 -8.11
N ASP A 160 12.40 -21.92 -7.60
CA ASP A 160 13.19 -21.57 -6.41
C ASP A 160 12.31 -20.97 -5.32
N ARG A 161 12.06 -21.74 -4.26
CA ARG A 161 11.26 -21.30 -3.09
C ARG A 161 11.89 -20.16 -2.30
N TYR A 162 13.20 -19.93 -2.49
CA TYR A 162 13.96 -18.94 -1.75
C TYR A 162 14.20 -17.66 -2.55
N TYR A 163 13.58 -17.50 -3.74
CA TYR A 163 13.60 -16.26 -4.51
C TYR A 163 15.00 -15.67 -4.74
N GLY A 164 16.01 -16.53 -4.91
CA GLY A 164 17.41 -16.19 -5.14
C GLY A 164 18.19 -15.71 -3.90
N TYR A 165 17.56 -15.62 -2.72
CA TYR A 165 18.22 -15.14 -1.50
C TYR A 165 19.40 -16.03 -1.10
N ARG A 166 19.27 -17.36 -1.22
CA ARG A 166 20.32 -18.34 -0.90
C ARG A 166 21.59 -18.15 -1.75
N GLU A 167 21.44 -17.77 -3.01
CA GLU A 167 22.56 -17.59 -3.94
C GLU A 167 23.21 -16.21 -3.80
N GLY A 168 22.58 -15.30 -3.05
CA GLY A 168 22.97 -13.88 -3.01
C GLY A 168 22.46 -13.10 -4.21
N GLN A 169 21.45 -13.64 -4.93
CA GLN A 169 20.82 -13.01 -6.09
C GLN A 169 19.33 -12.76 -5.83
N PRO A 170 18.98 -11.87 -4.89
CA PRO A 170 17.60 -11.75 -4.41
C PRO A 170 16.67 -11.20 -5.51
N CYS A 171 15.45 -11.71 -5.50
CA CYS A 171 14.35 -11.17 -6.30
C CYS A 171 13.56 -10.14 -5.49
N ILE A 172 13.38 -8.96 -6.06
CA ILE A 172 12.56 -7.88 -5.48
C ILE A 172 11.39 -7.61 -6.42
N ILE A 173 10.17 -7.68 -5.89
CA ILE A 173 8.95 -7.46 -6.65
C ILE A 173 8.52 -6.00 -6.53
N ILE A 174 8.35 -5.36 -7.66
CA ILE A 174 7.87 -3.99 -7.80
C ILE A 174 6.40 -4.04 -8.17
N LYS A 175 5.63 -3.23 -7.44
CA LYS A 175 4.18 -3.11 -7.58
C LYS A 175 3.83 -1.64 -7.73
N LEU A 176 3.05 -1.32 -8.76
CA LEU A 176 2.49 0.01 -8.97
C LEU A 176 1.35 0.29 -7.96
N ASN A 177 1.05 1.53 -7.62
CA ASN A 177 -0.17 1.84 -6.87
C ASN A 177 -1.39 1.88 -7.82
N ARG A 178 -2.51 1.31 -7.36
CA ARG A 178 -3.75 1.27 -8.15
C ARG A 178 -4.42 2.64 -8.13
N VAL A 179 -4.67 3.21 -9.31
CA VAL A 179 -5.41 4.47 -9.49
C VAL A 179 -6.58 4.20 -10.43
N ILE A 180 -7.77 4.66 -10.06
CA ILE A 180 -9.01 4.38 -10.80
C ILE A 180 -8.99 5.16 -12.11
N GLY A 181 -9.16 4.48 -13.24
CA GLY A 181 -9.17 5.11 -14.58
C GLY A 181 -7.79 5.45 -15.15
N LEU A 182 -6.69 5.06 -14.49
CA LEU A 182 -5.34 5.30 -14.98
C LEU A 182 -5.07 4.52 -16.27
N LEU A 183 -4.61 5.22 -17.31
CA LEU A 183 -4.15 4.67 -18.58
C LEU A 183 -2.68 5.10 -18.81
N PRO A 184 -1.71 4.24 -18.44
CA PRO A 184 -0.30 4.59 -18.52
C PRO A 184 0.24 4.43 -19.94
N GLY A 185 0.69 5.55 -20.54
CA GLY A 185 1.21 5.58 -21.90
C GLY A 185 0.17 5.97 -22.94
N LYS A 186 0.64 6.48 -24.08
CA LYS A 186 -0.20 6.85 -25.23
C LYS A 186 -0.32 5.67 -26.19
N ASP A 187 -1.45 5.53 -26.86
CA ASP A 187 -1.67 4.55 -27.94
C ASP A 187 -1.34 3.08 -27.57
N ASN A 188 -1.68 2.66 -26.35
CA ASN A 188 -1.39 1.34 -25.77
C ASN A 188 0.10 1.02 -25.58
N GLN A 189 0.99 2.02 -25.52
CA GLN A 189 2.38 1.78 -25.18
C GLN A 189 2.50 1.26 -23.74
N ALA A 190 3.10 0.08 -23.58
CA ALA A 190 3.31 -0.56 -22.28
C ALA A 190 4.26 0.28 -21.41
N PRO A 191 3.86 0.67 -20.18
CA PRO A 191 4.78 1.28 -19.24
C PRO A 191 5.78 0.24 -18.73
N TYR A 192 6.98 0.67 -18.38
CA TYR A 192 8.04 -0.24 -17.94
C TYR A 192 8.83 0.31 -16.77
N VAL A 193 9.31 -0.58 -15.92
CA VAL A 193 10.08 -0.24 -14.72
C VAL A 193 11.57 -0.38 -15.00
N THR A 194 12.34 0.62 -14.58
CA THR A 194 13.81 0.59 -14.62
C THR A 194 14.38 0.85 -13.24
N CYS A 195 15.30 0.00 -12.80
CA CYS A 195 16.04 0.16 -11.56
C CYS A 195 17.50 0.50 -11.85
N ALA A 196 18.06 1.39 -11.03
CA ALA A 196 19.47 1.75 -11.04
C ALA A 196 19.95 2.07 -9.63
N ALA A 197 21.25 1.99 -9.38
CA ALA A 197 21.84 2.55 -8.17
C ALA A 197 21.72 4.08 -8.18
N LYS A 198 21.64 4.68 -7.00
CA LYS A 198 21.84 6.13 -6.85
C LYS A 198 23.28 6.50 -7.21
N LYS A 199 23.50 7.77 -7.59
CA LYS A 199 24.77 8.27 -8.16
C LYS A 199 26.02 7.83 -7.40
N ASP A 200 25.96 7.76 -6.06
CA ASP A 200 27.11 7.41 -5.21
C ASP A 200 27.40 5.89 -5.17
N ASP A 201 26.45 5.06 -5.60
CA ASP A 201 26.52 3.59 -5.56
C ASP A 201 26.50 2.96 -6.96
N ALA A 202 26.70 3.75 -8.02
CA ALA A 202 26.54 3.31 -9.43
C ALA A 202 27.39 2.08 -9.77
N ASP A 203 28.61 2.01 -9.24
CA ASP A 203 29.56 0.92 -9.48
C ASP A 203 29.27 -0.34 -8.62
N LYS A 204 28.32 -0.27 -7.69
CA LYS A 204 28.01 -1.36 -6.75
C LYS A 204 26.92 -2.32 -7.24
N ILE A 205 26.30 -2.01 -8.37
CA ILE A 205 25.27 -2.82 -9.01
C ILE A 205 25.78 -3.29 -10.36
N GLY A 206 25.75 -4.60 -10.58
CA GLY A 206 26.01 -5.19 -11.88
C GLY A 206 24.73 -5.44 -12.66
N GLU A 207 24.67 -6.59 -13.33
CA GLU A 207 23.55 -6.93 -14.20
C GLU A 207 22.25 -7.19 -13.42
N LEU A 208 21.15 -6.63 -13.93
CA LEU A 208 19.80 -6.80 -13.43
C LEU A 208 18.94 -7.51 -14.47
N ILE A 209 18.20 -8.53 -14.06
CA ILE A 209 17.19 -9.18 -14.91
C ILE A 209 15.80 -8.80 -14.44
N TYR A 210 14.92 -8.52 -15.40
CA TYR A 210 13.51 -8.18 -15.16
C TYR A 210 12.57 -9.29 -15.63
N PHE A 211 11.52 -9.52 -14.84
CA PHE A 211 10.44 -10.45 -15.18
C PHE A 211 9.07 -9.76 -14.97
N PRO A 212 8.23 -9.60 -16.01
CA PRO A 212 8.46 -9.96 -17.41
C PRO A 212 9.65 -9.23 -18.06
N PRO A 213 10.13 -9.69 -19.24
CA PRO A 213 11.23 -9.04 -19.96
C PRO A 213 11.04 -7.53 -20.12
N ASN A 214 12.16 -6.79 -20.03
CA ASN A 214 12.21 -5.33 -20.05
C ASN A 214 11.45 -4.63 -18.91
N GLY A 215 10.98 -5.36 -17.90
CA GLY A 215 10.21 -4.79 -16.79
C GLY A 215 8.89 -4.18 -17.22
N THR A 216 8.34 -4.67 -18.34
CA THR A 216 7.13 -4.14 -18.97
C THR A 216 5.88 -4.59 -18.21
N ILE A 217 4.90 -3.69 -18.13
CA ILE A 217 3.58 -3.99 -17.60
C ILE A 217 2.61 -3.95 -18.77
N ASN A 218 1.94 -5.07 -19.03
CA ASN A 218 1.02 -5.15 -20.16
C ASN A 218 -0.18 -4.17 -19.99
N PRO A 219 -0.52 -3.36 -21.01
CA PRO A 219 -1.69 -2.47 -20.99
C PRO A 219 -3.01 -3.15 -20.63
N MET A 220 -3.15 -4.46 -20.85
CA MET A 220 -4.38 -5.22 -20.57
C MET A 220 -4.85 -5.14 -19.12
N TYR A 221 -3.95 -4.87 -18.17
CA TYR A 221 -4.33 -4.71 -16.77
C TYR A 221 -4.99 -3.36 -16.46
N PHE A 222 -4.97 -2.40 -17.40
CA PHE A 222 -5.53 -1.07 -17.23
C PHE A 222 -6.79 -0.87 -18.10
N PRO A 223 -7.74 -0.03 -17.68
CA PRO A 223 -7.75 0.74 -16.43
C PRO A 223 -8.27 -0.07 -15.23
N TYR A 224 -7.87 0.34 -14.02
CA TYR A 224 -8.47 -0.15 -12.79
C TYR A 224 -9.80 0.57 -12.52
N TYR A 225 -10.86 -0.16 -12.20
CA TYR A 225 -12.20 0.41 -12.01
C TYR A 225 -12.62 0.53 -10.53
N GLY A 226 -11.72 0.26 -9.60
CA GLY A 226 -12.01 0.34 -8.16
C GLY A 226 -12.43 -1.00 -7.56
N LYS A 227 -12.30 -1.11 -6.23
CA LYS A 227 -12.47 -2.38 -5.51
C LYS A 227 -13.89 -2.93 -5.58
N LYS A 228 -14.89 -2.05 -5.66
CA LYS A 228 -16.31 -2.44 -5.75
C LYS A 228 -16.70 -2.91 -7.14
N ALA A 229 -16.18 -2.25 -8.19
CA ALA A 229 -16.41 -2.67 -9.56
C ALA A 229 -15.60 -3.92 -9.93
N GLN A 230 -14.32 -4.00 -9.53
CA GLN A 230 -13.42 -5.12 -9.81
C GLN A 230 -12.90 -5.76 -8.51
N VAL A 231 -13.70 -6.68 -7.95
CA VAL A 231 -13.42 -7.32 -6.66
C VAL A 231 -12.15 -8.18 -6.69
N ASN A 232 -11.94 -8.92 -7.78
CA ASN A 232 -10.83 -9.87 -7.94
C ASN A 232 -9.62 -9.29 -8.70
N TYR A 233 -9.50 -7.97 -8.78
CA TYR A 233 -8.44 -7.32 -9.55
C TYR A 233 -7.04 -7.75 -9.08
N SER A 234 -6.35 -8.47 -9.96
CA SER A 234 -4.93 -8.80 -9.82
C SER A 234 -4.10 -7.68 -10.42
N GLN A 235 -3.27 -7.07 -9.59
CA GLN A 235 -2.39 -6.02 -10.04
C GLN A 235 -1.16 -6.61 -10.72
N PRO A 236 -0.72 -6.09 -11.88
CA PRO A 236 0.51 -6.56 -12.50
C PRO A 236 1.72 -6.29 -11.61
N LEU A 237 2.63 -7.25 -11.61
CA LEU A 237 3.87 -7.23 -10.86
C LEU A 237 5.06 -7.28 -11.82
N VAL A 238 6.16 -6.67 -11.42
CA VAL A 238 7.46 -6.78 -12.10
C VAL A 238 8.48 -7.25 -11.07
N ALA A 239 9.14 -8.37 -11.28
CA ALA A 239 10.26 -8.79 -10.45
C ALA A 239 11.58 -8.31 -11.06
N VAL A 240 12.51 -7.91 -10.18
CA VAL A 240 13.88 -7.55 -10.53
C VAL A 240 14.80 -8.48 -9.75
N LYS A 241 15.60 -9.25 -10.48
CA LYS A 241 16.62 -10.14 -9.91
C LYS A 241 17.98 -9.46 -10.01
N PHE A 242 18.65 -9.31 -8.88
CA PHE A 242 19.98 -8.74 -8.78
C PHE A 242 21.01 -9.85 -8.98
N LEU A 243 21.68 -9.93 -10.13
CA LEU A 243 22.64 -11.02 -10.38
C LEU A 243 24.00 -10.78 -9.73
N ASN A 244 24.42 -9.51 -9.75
CA ASN A 244 25.70 -9.09 -9.22
C ASN A 244 25.52 -7.79 -8.44
N ILE A 245 25.90 -7.81 -7.17
CA ILE A 245 25.85 -6.67 -6.26
C ILE A 245 27.00 -6.77 -5.27
N THR A 246 27.60 -5.64 -4.91
CA THR A 246 28.70 -5.61 -3.95
C THR A 246 28.22 -6.12 -2.58
N HIS A 247 28.90 -7.15 -2.06
CA HIS A 247 28.63 -7.72 -0.75
C HIS A 247 29.19 -6.84 0.38
N ASN A 248 28.61 -7.00 1.58
CA ASN A 248 29.04 -6.34 2.83
C ASN A 248 28.93 -4.81 2.85
N GLU A 249 28.27 -4.19 1.85
CA GLU A 249 28.01 -2.76 1.78
C GLU A 249 26.52 -2.45 1.66
N ASP A 250 26.14 -1.24 2.09
CA ASP A 250 24.81 -0.67 1.86
C ASP A 250 24.74 -0.11 0.43
N VAL A 251 23.83 -0.63 -0.41
CA VAL A 251 23.61 -0.14 -1.78
C VAL A 251 22.23 0.50 -1.89
N ASN A 252 22.17 1.78 -2.28
CA ASN A 252 20.92 2.49 -2.48
C ASN A 252 20.41 2.34 -3.91
N ILE A 253 19.29 1.66 -4.07
CA ILE A 253 18.64 1.41 -5.35
C ILE A 253 17.44 2.35 -5.52
N GLU A 254 17.27 2.89 -6.71
CA GLU A 254 16.07 3.60 -7.13
C GLU A 254 15.46 2.92 -8.35
N CYS A 255 14.19 2.52 -8.22
CA CYS A 255 13.39 2.01 -9.32
C CYS A 255 12.33 3.04 -9.71
N LYS A 256 12.15 3.29 -11.01
CA LYS A 256 11.18 4.25 -11.54
C LYS A 256 10.30 3.62 -12.62
N ILE A 257 9.07 4.10 -12.72
CA ILE A 257 8.15 3.76 -13.81
C ILE A 257 8.34 4.77 -14.95
N ASN A 258 8.49 4.28 -16.16
CA ASN A 258 8.59 5.11 -17.35
C ASN A 258 7.31 4.93 -18.18
N ALA A 259 6.59 6.04 -18.39
CA ALA A 259 5.42 6.12 -19.24
C ALA A 259 5.19 7.58 -19.65
N GLU A 260 4.71 7.84 -20.87
CA GLU A 260 4.53 9.19 -21.39
C GLU A 260 3.53 10.03 -20.56
N ASN A 261 2.45 9.40 -20.07
CA ASN A 261 1.40 10.05 -19.28
C ASN A 261 1.68 10.13 -17.77
N ILE A 262 2.81 9.60 -17.30
CA ILE A 262 3.16 9.64 -15.87
C ILE A 262 4.25 10.69 -15.69
N PRO A 263 3.95 11.83 -15.04
CA PRO A 263 4.95 12.86 -14.84
C PRO A 263 6.03 12.34 -13.89
N VAL A 264 7.27 12.69 -14.20
CA VAL A 264 8.43 12.39 -13.34
C VAL A 264 8.16 13.03 -11.98
N GLY A 265 8.14 12.21 -10.92
CA GLY A 265 7.78 12.66 -9.58
C GLY A 265 8.64 13.83 -9.10
N GLY A 266 8.04 14.74 -8.33
CA GLY A 266 8.74 15.89 -7.77
C GLY A 266 9.69 15.49 -6.64
N GLU A 267 10.68 16.33 -6.32
CA GLU A 267 11.65 16.11 -5.24
C GLU A 267 11.00 15.97 -3.84
N ARG A 268 9.80 16.54 -3.65
CA ARG A 268 9.05 16.44 -2.39
C ARG A 268 8.44 15.05 -2.15
N ASP A 269 8.02 14.37 -3.22
CA ASP A 269 7.42 13.04 -3.12
C ASP A 269 8.38 11.99 -3.69
N LYS A 270 9.14 11.38 -2.79
CA LYS A 270 10.13 10.35 -3.11
C LYS A 270 9.51 9.03 -3.60
N PHE A 271 8.18 8.88 -3.50
CA PHE A 271 7.48 7.67 -3.93
C PHE A 271 6.63 7.88 -5.18
N ALA A 272 6.43 9.11 -5.65
CA ALA A 272 5.69 9.42 -6.87
C ALA A 272 6.47 8.93 -8.11
N GLY A 273 6.00 7.86 -8.74
CA GLY A 273 6.62 7.29 -9.95
C GLY A 273 8.00 6.64 -9.73
N ARG A 274 8.49 6.59 -8.49
CA ARG A 274 9.75 5.96 -8.13
C ARG A 274 9.68 5.33 -6.74
N VAL A 275 10.59 4.43 -6.43
CA VAL A 275 10.78 3.87 -5.09
C VAL A 275 12.27 3.71 -4.84
N SER A 276 12.72 4.24 -3.72
CA SER A 276 14.09 4.07 -3.23
C SER A 276 14.11 3.06 -2.11
N PHE A 277 15.07 2.14 -2.13
CA PHE A 277 15.31 1.20 -1.05
C PHE A 277 16.79 0.88 -0.94
N LYS A 278 17.19 0.40 0.23
CA LYS A 278 18.56 -0.06 0.49
C LYS A 278 18.60 -1.58 0.42
N LEU A 279 19.60 -2.12 -0.24
CA LEU A 279 19.88 -3.55 -0.27
C LEU A 279 21.29 -3.77 0.26
N ARG A 280 21.42 -4.69 1.23
CA ARG A 280 22.71 -5.15 1.76
C ARG A 280 22.71 -6.66 1.88
N ILE A 281 23.68 -7.28 1.23
CA ILE A 281 23.91 -8.72 1.28
C ILE A 281 25.23 -8.95 2.00
N ASN A 282 25.17 -9.38 3.25
CA ASN A 282 26.37 -9.76 3.99
C ASN A 282 26.84 -11.15 3.54
N SER A 283 28.15 -11.32 3.42
CA SER A 283 28.79 -12.62 3.21
C SER A 283 30.04 -12.70 4.09
N LYS A 284 30.24 -13.85 4.73
CA LYS A 284 31.37 -14.10 5.64
C LYS A 284 32.67 -14.48 4.93
N ASN A 285 32.70 -14.40 3.60
CA ASN A 285 33.92 -14.62 2.79
C ASN A 285 34.87 -13.44 2.83
#